data_AF-A0AAE4FPX4-F1
#
_entry.id   AF-A0AAE4FPX4-F1
#
_cell.length_a   1.000
_cell.length_b   1.000
_cell.length_c   1.000
_cell.angle_alpha   90.00
_cell.angle_beta   90.00
_cell.angle_gamma   90.00
#
_symmetry.space_group_name_H-M   'P 1'
#
loop_
_entity.id
_entity.type
_entity.pdbx_description
1 polymer ?
#
loop_
_entity_poly.entity_id
_entity_poly.type
_entity_poly.pdbx_seq_one_letter_code
_entity_poly.pdbx_strand_id
1 'polypeptide(L)'
;MATIVEIAVGNENFQTLVTAVKVADLVDVLNSPGPFTVFAPVDTAFAQLPGGTIQTLVQNPPQLARILKFHVVSGIWKKADLVGVDKLTSVEGSVIPINASNGKFEAKNATVIMPDVEADNGVIHVIDRVMLMGIAIGRL
;
A
#
# COMPACT_ATOMS: atom_id res chain seq x y z
N MET A 1 16.13 -9.94 -10.43
CA MET A 1 15.39 -8.65 -10.45
C MET A 1 14.78 -8.51 -9.07
N ALA A 2 14.76 -7.29 -8.50
CA ALA A 2 14.41 -7.10 -7.09
C ALA A 2 12.89 -7.19 -6.89
N THR A 3 12.43 -7.91 -5.86
CA THR A 3 11.00 -7.97 -5.53
C THR A 3 10.54 -6.69 -4.82
N ILE A 4 9.23 -6.53 -4.64
CA ILE A 4 8.64 -5.38 -3.92
C ILE A 4 9.27 -5.22 -2.53
N VAL A 5 9.54 -6.35 -1.87
CA VAL A 5 10.19 -6.38 -0.56
C VAL A 5 11.65 -5.96 -0.66
N GLU A 6 12.39 -6.39 -1.67
CA GLU A 6 13.79 -5.97 -1.86
C GLU A 6 13.93 -4.48 -2.18
N ILE A 7 13.05 -3.92 -3.02
CA ILE A 7 13.00 -2.48 -3.33
C ILE A 7 12.70 -1.68 -2.06
N ALA A 8 11.76 -2.16 -1.24
CA ALA A 8 11.42 -1.53 0.04
C ALA A 8 12.53 -1.68 1.10
N VAL A 9 13.23 -2.83 1.13
CA VAL A 9 14.36 -3.08 2.04
C VAL A 9 15.55 -2.19 1.67
N GLY A 10 15.81 -2.00 0.38
CA GLY A 10 16.91 -1.18 -0.12
C GLY A 10 16.72 0.32 0.06
N ASN A 11 15.56 0.77 0.57
CA ASN A 11 15.21 2.17 0.63
C ASN A 11 14.74 2.53 2.06
N GLU A 12 15.50 3.41 2.71
CA GLU A 12 15.34 3.75 4.13
C GLU A 12 13.94 4.28 4.46
N ASN A 13 13.25 4.87 3.47
CA ASN A 13 11.90 5.39 3.59
C ASN A 13 10.79 4.32 3.71
N PHE A 14 11.10 3.03 3.54
CA PHE A 14 10.11 1.94 3.62
C PHE A 14 10.40 0.92 4.72
N GLN A 15 11.35 1.18 5.62
CA GLN A 15 11.72 0.26 6.72
C GLN A 15 10.53 -0.13 7.61
N THR A 16 9.64 0.83 7.90
CA THR A 16 8.39 0.61 8.65
C THR A 16 7.46 -0.37 7.94
N LEU A 17 7.31 -0.21 6.62
CA LEU A 17 6.49 -1.09 5.79
C LEU A 17 7.08 -2.50 5.71
N VAL A 18 8.40 -2.62 5.53
CA VAL A 18 9.09 -3.93 5.51
C VAL A 18 8.90 -4.68 6.82
N THR A 19 9.09 -3.98 7.95
CA THR A 19 8.88 -4.56 9.27
C THR A 19 7.44 -5.04 9.42
N ALA A 20 6.48 -4.24 8.95
CA ALA A 20 5.08 -4.60 8.97
C ALA A 20 4.74 -5.82 8.12
N VAL A 21 5.26 -5.89 6.90
CA VAL A 21 5.09 -7.05 5.99
C VAL A 21 5.65 -8.33 6.62
N LYS A 22 6.83 -8.23 7.27
CA LYS A 22 7.46 -9.35 7.99
C LYS A 22 6.62 -9.81 9.18
N VAL A 23 6.12 -8.88 10.00
CA VAL A 23 5.27 -9.20 11.16
C VAL A 23 3.92 -9.81 10.74
N ALA A 24 3.38 -9.38 9.60
CA ALA A 24 2.13 -9.90 9.04
C ALA A 24 2.29 -11.20 8.24
N ASP A 25 3.51 -11.74 8.12
CA ASP A 25 3.85 -12.92 7.32
C ASP A 25 3.38 -12.83 5.85
N LEU A 26 3.29 -11.61 5.32
CA LEU A 26 2.86 -11.35 3.95
C LEU A 26 4.02 -11.25 2.96
N VAL A 27 5.26 -11.43 3.44
CA VAL A 27 6.47 -11.46 2.61
C VAL A 27 6.34 -12.52 1.53
N ASP A 28 5.87 -13.72 1.88
CA ASP A 28 5.73 -14.83 0.94
C ASP A 28 4.64 -14.56 -0.11
N VAL A 29 3.52 -13.96 0.31
CA VAL A 29 2.42 -13.56 -0.57
C VAL A 29 2.84 -12.46 -1.54
N LEU A 30 3.60 -11.46 -1.08
CA LEU A 30 4.14 -10.38 -1.92
C LEU A 30 5.32 -10.85 -2.80
N ASN A 31 5.98 -11.94 -2.41
CA ASN A 31 6.97 -12.62 -3.25
C ASN A 31 6.35 -13.61 -4.25
N SER A 32 5.04 -13.81 -4.22
CA SER A 32 4.35 -14.70 -5.14
C SER A 32 4.33 -14.12 -6.57
N PRO A 33 4.48 -14.95 -7.63
CA PRO A 33 4.67 -14.51 -9.02
C PRO A 33 3.39 -14.00 -9.73
N GLY A 34 2.47 -13.40 -8.98
CA GLY A 34 1.24 -12.82 -9.52
C GLY A 34 1.44 -11.35 -9.90
N PRO A 35 0.71 -10.82 -10.90
CA PRO A 35 0.68 -9.38 -11.13
C PRO A 35 -0.05 -8.70 -9.95
N PHE A 36 0.70 -8.00 -9.10
CA PHE A 36 0.15 -7.21 -8.00
C PHE A 36 0.47 -5.73 -8.15
N THR A 37 -0.51 -4.90 -7.84
CA THR A 37 -0.30 -3.46 -7.70
C THR A 37 -0.25 -3.11 -6.22
N VAL A 38 0.90 -2.65 -5.72
CA VAL A 38 1.11 -2.31 -4.32
C VAL A 38 1.22 -0.81 -4.16
N PHE A 39 0.37 -0.24 -3.32
CA PHE A 39 0.49 1.15 -2.92
C PHE A 39 1.43 1.23 -1.70
N ALA A 40 2.63 1.76 -1.88
CA ALA A 40 3.63 1.85 -0.81
C ALA A 40 3.72 3.28 -0.27
N PRO A 41 3.27 3.54 0.97
CA PRO A 41 3.50 4.83 1.62
C PRO A 41 4.96 5.06 1.97
N VAL A 42 5.46 6.28 1.73
CA VAL A 42 6.79 6.72 2.21
C VAL A 42 6.80 7.01 3.71
N ASP A 43 7.97 7.06 4.34
CA ASP A 43 8.09 7.41 5.75
C ASP A 43 7.43 8.75 6.11
N THR A 44 7.46 9.75 5.20
CA THR A 44 6.74 11.01 5.40
C THR A 44 5.22 10.81 5.52
N ALA A 45 4.67 9.82 4.81
CA ALA A 45 3.27 9.44 4.92
C ALA A 45 2.93 8.83 6.27
N PHE A 46 3.85 8.05 6.83
CA PHE A 46 3.74 7.53 8.18
C PHE A 46 3.84 8.66 9.21
N ALA A 47 4.76 9.62 9.02
CA ALA A 47 4.90 10.79 9.88
C ALA A 47 3.68 11.73 9.83
N GLN A 48 2.92 11.76 8.73
CA GLN A 48 1.66 12.51 8.64
C GLN A 48 0.50 11.88 9.43
N LEU A 49 0.59 10.61 9.83
CA LEU A 49 -0.43 9.98 10.65
C LEU A 49 -0.37 10.49 12.09
N PRO A 50 -1.52 10.62 12.78
CA PRO A 50 -1.52 10.92 14.20
C PRO A 50 -0.72 9.86 14.97
N GLY A 51 0.20 10.35 15.81
CA GLY A 51 1.07 9.52 16.63
C GLY A 51 0.27 8.50 17.45
N GLY A 52 0.69 7.24 17.41
CA GLY A 52 -0.01 6.10 18.02
C GLY A 52 -0.57 5.12 16.99
N THR A 53 -0.98 5.60 15.81
CA THR A 53 -1.54 4.72 14.76
C THR A 53 -0.55 3.65 14.35
N ILE A 54 0.70 4.03 14.03
CA ILE A 54 1.75 3.09 13.61
C ILE A 54 2.06 2.07 14.70
N GLN A 55 2.14 2.52 15.96
CA GLN A 55 2.37 1.61 17.09
C GLN A 55 1.24 0.60 17.21
N THR A 56 -0.01 1.03 17.10
CA THR A 56 -1.16 0.13 17.08
C THR A 56 -1.06 -0.85 15.92
N LEU A 57 -0.65 -0.41 14.72
CA LEU A 57 -0.52 -1.27 13.55
C LEU A 57 0.58 -2.32 13.72
N VAL A 58 1.75 -1.92 14.21
CA VAL A 58 2.87 -2.84 14.50
C VAL A 58 2.52 -3.81 15.64
N GLN A 59 1.75 -3.37 16.62
CA GLN A 59 1.30 -4.22 17.73
C GLN A 59 0.11 -5.12 17.36
N ASN A 60 -0.56 -4.90 16.21
CA ASN A 60 -1.71 -5.67 15.77
C ASN A 60 -1.44 -6.37 14.41
N PRO A 61 -0.71 -7.51 14.40
CA PRO A 61 -0.48 -8.32 13.21
C PRO A 61 -1.73 -8.64 12.35
N PRO A 62 -2.91 -8.99 12.91
CA PRO A 62 -4.09 -9.25 12.07
C PRO A 62 -4.63 -7.99 11.38
N GLN A 63 -4.53 -6.82 12.01
CA GLN A 63 -4.89 -5.55 11.36
C GLN A 63 -3.88 -5.17 10.29
N LEU A 64 -2.60 -5.40 10.58
CA LEU A 64 -1.51 -5.16 9.66
C LEU A 64 -1.67 -5.97 8.37
N ALA A 65 -1.99 -7.25 8.51
CA ALA A 65 -2.26 -8.13 7.38
C ALA A 65 -3.44 -7.63 6.53
N ARG A 66 -4.52 -7.15 7.16
CA ARG A 66 -5.66 -6.53 6.45
C ARG A 66 -5.25 -5.26 5.72
N ILE A 67 -4.47 -4.38 6.34
CA ILE A 67 -4.04 -3.12 5.72
C ILE A 67 -3.09 -3.37 4.56
N LEU A 68 -2.20 -4.34 4.69
CA LEU A 68 -1.35 -4.78 3.59
C LEU A 68 -2.20 -5.29 2.43
N LYS A 69 -3.13 -6.22 2.67
CA LYS A 69 -4.10 -6.67 1.66
C LYS A 69 -4.97 -5.54 1.10
N PHE A 70 -5.17 -4.46 1.87
CA PHE A 70 -5.89 -3.26 1.42
C PHE A 70 -5.01 -2.36 0.53
N HIS A 71 -3.68 -2.38 0.68
CA HIS A 71 -2.75 -1.71 -0.22
C HIS A 71 -2.35 -2.55 -1.44
N VAL A 72 -2.65 -3.86 -1.45
CA VAL A 72 -2.43 -4.74 -2.60
C VAL A 72 -3.70 -4.85 -3.42
N VAL A 73 -3.62 -4.54 -4.70
CA VAL A 73 -4.67 -4.78 -5.68
C VAL A 73 -4.22 -5.90 -6.62
N SER A 74 -5.10 -6.85 -6.91
CA SER A 74 -4.83 -7.87 -7.93
C SER A 74 -4.87 -7.25 -9.33
N GLY A 75 -3.86 -7.54 -10.14
CA GLY A 75 -3.70 -6.99 -11.48
C GLY A 75 -2.61 -5.91 -11.56
N ILE A 76 -2.15 -5.63 -12.78
CA ILE A 76 -1.22 -4.53 -13.06
C ILE A 76 -2.06 -3.32 -13.45
N TRP A 77 -2.15 -2.36 -12.54
CA TRP A 77 -2.83 -1.10 -12.76
C TRP A 77 -1.77 -0.01 -12.90
N LYS A 78 -1.53 0.41 -14.13
CA LYS A 78 -0.65 1.54 -14.46
C LYS A 78 -1.41 2.84 -14.35
N LYS A 79 -0.73 3.97 -14.12
CA LYS A 79 -1.40 5.28 -14.08
C LYS A 79 -2.23 5.54 -15.35
N ALA A 80 -1.73 5.10 -16.50
CA ALA A 80 -2.43 5.22 -17.78
C ALA A 80 -3.75 4.43 -17.82
N ASP A 81 -3.77 3.25 -17.20
CA ASP A 81 -4.95 2.37 -17.15
C ASP A 81 -5.98 2.87 -16.14
N LEU A 82 -5.49 3.55 -15.10
CA LEU A 82 -6.31 4.14 -14.04
C LEU A 82 -6.95 5.46 -14.44
N VAL A 83 -6.54 6.04 -15.59
CA VAL A 83 -7.17 7.24 -16.14
C VAL A 83 -8.58 6.87 -16.63
N GLY A 84 -9.58 7.25 -15.83
CA GLY A 84 -10.99 6.91 -16.07
C GLY A 84 -11.51 5.73 -15.22
N VAL A 85 -10.68 5.16 -14.34
CA VAL A 85 -11.10 4.17 -13.34
C VAL A 85 -11.24 4.86 -11.99
N ASP A 86 -12.48 4.98 -11.51
CA ASP A 86 -12.77 5.64 -10.24
C ASP A 86 -12.62 4.72 -9.00
N LYS A 87 -12.55 3.40 -9.22
CA LYS A 87 -12.66 2.40 -8.14
C LYS A 87 -11.82 1.16 -8.46
N LEU A 88 -10.96 0.77 -7.53
CA LEU A 88 -10.27 -0.53 -7.57
C LEU A 88 -10.77 -1.42 -6.44
N THR A 89 -10.80 -2.72 -6.67
CA THR A 89 -11.07 -3.69 -5.60
C THR A 89 -9.75 -4.24 -5.09
N SER A 90 -9.47 -4.02 -3.81
CA SER A 90 -8.26 -4.52 -3.18
C SER A 90 -8.33 -6.03 -2.93
N VAL A 91 -7.19 -6.68 -2.68
CA VAL A 91 -7.12 -8.12 -2.34
C VAL A 91 -7.88 -8.43 -1.06
N GLU A 92 -8.02 -7.45 -0.17
CA GLU A 92 -8.86 -7.55 1.02
C GLU A 92 -10.38 -7.63 0.71
N GLY A 93 -10.80 -7.27 -0.51
CA GLY A 93 -12.20 -7.20 -0.94
C GLY A 93 -12.83 -5.82 -0.81
N SER A 94 -12.12 -4.85 -0.21
CA SER A 94 -12.60 -3.48 -0.07
C SER A 94 -12.32 -2.63 -1.30
N VAL A 95 -13.23 -1.69 -1.57
CA VAL A 95 -13.11 -0.76 -2.70
C VAL A 95 -12.21 0.42 -2.31
N ILE A 96 -11.18 0.65 -3.10
CA ILE A 96 -10.31 1.82 -3.04
C ILE A 96 -10.81 2.83 -4.07
N PRO A 97 -11.34 3.99 -3.66
CA PRO A 97 -11.65 5.05 -4.60
C PRO A 97 -10.34 5.61 -5.14
N ILE A 98 -10.20 5.57 -6.46
CA ILE A 98 -9.07 6.10 -7.20
C ILE A 98 -9.55 7.33 -7.94
N ASN A 99 -8.77 8.41 -7.88
CA ASN A 99 -9.02 9.61 -8.66
C ASN A 99 -7.77 9.92 -9.48
N ALA A 100 -7.83 9.65 -10.77
CA ALA A 100 -6.77 9.95 -11.73
C ALA A 100 -7.09 11.20 -12.57
N SER A 101 -7.83 12.16 -12.01
CA SER A 101 -8.26 13.35 -12.75
C SER A 101 -7.12 14.38 -12.89
N ASN A 102 -6.98 14.92 -14.10
CA ASN A 102 -6.17 16.12 -14.38
C ASN A 102 -4.66 15.98 -14.08
N GLY A 103 -4.11 14.76 -14.18
CA GLY A 103 -2.69 14.47 -14.00
C GLY A 103 -2.28 14.22 -12.54
N LYS A 104 -3.21 14.37 -11.59
CA LYS A 104 -3.03 13.98 -10.18
C LYS A 104 -3.62 12.59 -9.99
N PHE A 105 -2.86 11.71 -9.37
CA PHE A 105 -3.29 10.35 -9.07
C PHE A 105 -3.45 10.26 -7.55
N GLU A 106 -4.67 10.01 -7.10
CA GLU A 106 -5.03 9.94 -5.68
C GLU A 106 -5.75 8.63 -5.39
N ALA A 107 -5.30 7.90 -4.37
CA ALA A 107 -5.93 6.67 -3.90
C ALA A 107 -6.45 6.90 -2.48
N LYS A 108 -7.77 6.91 -2.29
CA LYS A 108 -8.41 7.06 -0.96
C LYS A 108 -7.88 8.25 -0.13
N ASN A 109 -7.82 9.44 -0.72
CA ASN A 109 -7.22 10.66 -0.14
C ASN A 109 -5.69 10.62 0.08
N ALA A 110 -5.00 9.64 -0.51
CA ALA A 110 -3.55 9.59 -0.58
C ALA A 110 -3.08 9.99 -1.98
N THR A 111 -2.33 11.07 -2.07
CA THR A 111 -1.71 11.49 -3.33
C THR A 111 -0.55 10.57 -3.66
N VAL A 112 -0.56 10.03 -4.87
CA VAL A 112 0.53 9.22 -5.39
C VAL A 112 1.62 10.15 -5.93
N ILE A 113 2.75 10.16 -5.25
CA ILE A 113 3.92 10.97 -5.58
C ILE A 113 4.73 10.34 -6.72
N MET A 114 4.83 9.01 -6.73
CA MET A 114 5.59 8.28 -7.76
C MET A 114 4.84 7.01 -8.17
N PRO A 115 4.01 7.08 -9.22
CA PRO A 115 3.36 5.91 -9.79
C PRO A 115 4.29 5.13 -10.73
N ASP A 116 3.88 3.91 -11.10
CA ASP A 116 4.51 3.07 -12.14
C ASP A 116 5.95 2.61 -11.82
N VAL A 117 6.24 2.33 -10.54
CA VAL A 117 7.52 1.70 -10.16
C VAL A 117 7.46 0.20 -10.47
N GLU A 118 8.18 -0.24 -11.48
CA GLU A 118 8.20 -1.65 -11.88
C GLU A 118 8.94 -2.50 -10.84
N ALA A 119 8.29 -3.57 -10.41
CA ALA A 119 8.84 -4.58 -9.50
C ALA A 119 8.67 -5.98 -10.12
N ASP A 120 9.46 -6.95 -9.68
CA ASP A 120 9.46 -8.30 -10.26
C ASP A 120 8.07 -8.97 -10.23
N ASN A 121 7.29 -8.69 -9.18
CA ASN A 121 5.94 -9.23 -8.97
C ASN A 121 4.83 -8.19 -9.21
N GLY A 122 5.09 -7.12 -9.97
CA GLY A 122 4.07 -6.18 -10.42
C GLY A 122 4.48 -4.71 -10.36
N VAL A 123 3.62 -3.84 -9.84
CA VAL A 123 3.80 -2.37 -9.88
C VAL A 123 3.64 -1.78 -8.50
N ILE A 124 4.56 -0.90 -8.12
CA ILE A 124 4.50 -0.12 -6.88
C ILE A 124 4.07 1.30 -7.21
N HIS A 125 3.10 1.81 -6.46
CA HIS A 125 2.70 3.21 -6.48
C HIS A 125 3.06 3.84 -5.15
N VAL A 126 3.99 4.79 -5.19
CA VAL A 126 4.46 5.48 -4.00
C VAL A 126 3.48 6.59 -3.63
N ILE A 127 2.97 6.55 -2.40
CA ILE A 127 1.94 7.48 -1.91
C ILE A 127 2.44 8.31 -0.73
N ASP A 128 1.99 9.56 -0.64
CA ASP A 128 2.32 10.48 0.46
C ASP A 128 1.45 10.27 1.71
N ARG A 129 0.43 9.39 1.65
CA ARG A 129 -0.41 9.08 2.82
C ARG A 129 -0.71 7.60 2.92
N VAL A 130 -0.72 7.07 4.14
CA VAL A 130 -1.07 5.65 4.38
C VAL A 130 -2.59 5.46 4.22
N MET A 131 -3.00 4.47 3.42
CA MET A 131 -4.42 4.13 3.29
C MET A 131 -4.88 3.23 4.42
N LEU A 132 -5.40 3.86 5.48
CA LEU A 132 -5.98 3.11 6.59
C LEU A 132 -7.43 2.77 6.29
N MET A 133 -7.80 1.49 6.40
CA MET A 133 -9.20 1.16 6.61
C MET A 133 -9.53 1.57 8.04
N GLY A 134 -10.57 2.38 8.21
CA GLY A 134 -10.93 2.99 9.49
C GLY A 134 -10.76 1.98 10.60
N ILE A 135 -9.87 2.30 11.54
CA ILE A 135 -9.56 1.46 12.69
C ILE A 135 -10.89 1.30 13.39
N ALA A 136 -11.46 0.10 13.36
CA ALA A 136 -12.47 -0.27 14.34
C ALA A 136 -11.73 -0.31 15.68
N ILE A 137 -11.51 0.87 16.28
CA ILE A 137 -11.26 0.98 17.69
C ILE A 137 -12.43 0.24 18.32
N GLY A 138 -12.14 -0.91 18.93
CA GLY A 138 -13.13 -1.67 19.66
C GLY A 138 -13.81 -0.69 20.61
N ARG A 139 -15.10 -0.45 20.37
CA ARG A 139 -15.97 0.08 21.40
C ARG A 139 -15.98 -1.00 22.48
N LEU A 140 -15.26 -0.75 23.56
CA LEU A 140 -15.44 -1.38 24.85
C LEU A 140 -15.68 -0.25 25.85
#